data_AF-A0A2B4RBE6-F1
#
_entry.id   AF-A0A2B4RBE6-F1
#
_cell.length_a   1.000
_cell.length_b   1.000
_cell.length_c   1.000
_cell.angle_alpha   90.00
_cell.angle_beta   90.00
_cell.angle_gamma   90.00
#
_symmetry.space_group_name_H-M   'P 1'
#
loop_
_entity.id
_entity.type
_entity.pdbx_description
1 polymer ?
#
loop_
_entity_poly.entity_id
_entity_poly.type
_entity_poly.pdbx_seq_one_letter_code
_entity_poly.pdbx_strand_id
1 'polypeptide(L)' 'MRFLDCRSGAKTPSKSLLDVGVEDAINASGFDEEMFLRRGGKYTWSKADMNLEW' A
#
# COMPACT_ATOMS: atom_id res chain seq x y z
N MET A 1 3.16 13.67 -2.87
CA MET A 1 2.99 12.46 -2.01
C MET A 1 3.95 11.38 -2.49
N ARG A 2 4.42 10.46 -1.63
CA ARG A 2 5.49 9.48 -1.97
C ARG A 2 5.16 8.10 -1.39
N PHE A 3 5.65 7.03 -2.02
CA PHE A 3 5.70 5.70 -1.44
C PHE A 3 7.01 5.52 -0.64
N LEU A 4 7.03 4.58 0.31
CA LEU A 4 8.18 4.30 1.17
C LEU A 4 8.59 2.83 1.02
N ASP A 5 9.81 2.58 0.55
CA ASP A 5 10.42 1.26 0.51
C ASP A 5 11.01 0.92 1.88
N CYS A 6 10.56 -0.23 2.43
CA CYS A 6 10.93 -0.75 3.74
C CYS A 6 11.78 -2.02 3.69
N ARG A 7 12.18 -2.51 2.51
CA ARG A 7 12.85 -3.82 2.35
C ARG A 7 14.20 -3.91 3.07
N SER A 8 14.87 -2.78 3.28
CA SER A 8 16.16 -2.69 3.98
C SER A 8 16.05 -2.42 5.49
N GLY A 9 14.83 -2.33 6.04
CA GLY A 9 14.59 -1.90 7.42
C GLY A 9 14.65 -0.38 7.64
N ALA A 10 14.97 0.40 6.60
CA ALA A 10 14.82 1.85 6.57
C ALA A 10 13.55 2.26 5.83
N LYS A 11 13.12 3.53 5.90
CA LYS A 11 12.02 4.08 5.09
C LYS A 11 12.61 4.94 3.98
N THR A 12 12.84 4.36 2.81
CA THR A 12 13.42 5.08 1.66
C THR A 12 12.30 5.61 0.76
N PRO A 13 12.19 6.93 0.55
CA PRO A 13 11.10 7.50 -0.22
C PRO A 13 11.31 7.36 -1.74
N SER A 14 10.22 7.10 -2.48
CA SER A 14 10.16 7.25 -3.93
C SER A 14 10.27 8.73 -4.36
N LYS A 15 10.40 8.97 -5.68
CA LYS A 15 10.04 10.28 -6.25
C LYS A 15 8.56 10.59 -5.96
N SER A 16 8.20 11.88 -5.92
CA SER A 16 6.81 12.27 -5.68
C SER A 16 5.93 11.78 -6.83
N LEU A 17 4.79 11.17 -6.51
CA LEU A 17 3.79 10.80 -7.51
C LEU A 17 3.21 12.02 -8.25
N LEU A 18 3.37 13.22 -7.69
CA LEU A 18 2.98 14.47 -8.35
C LEU A 18 3.96 14.87 -9.47
N ASP A 19 5.17 14.33 -9.44
CA ASP A 19 6.23 14.66 -10.39
C ASP A 19 6.33 13.58 -11.49
N VAL A 20 6.10 12.32 -11.14
CA VAL A 20 6.32 11.16 -12.04
C VAL A 20 5.07 10.31 -12.28
N GLY A 21 3.94 10.65 -11.67
CA GLY A 21 2.73 9.81 -11.71
C GLY A 21 2.81 8.61 -10.76
N VAL A 22 1.70 7.86 -10.71
CA VAL A 22 1.55 6.75 -9.76
C VAL A 22 2.36 5.53 -10.17
N GLU A 23 2.34 5.15 -11.45
CA GLU A 23 3.02 3.97 -11.97
C GLU A 23 4.53 3.99 -11.69
N ASP A 24 5.19 5.08 -12.05
CA ASP A 24 6.63 5.23 -11.77
C ASP A 24 6.94 5.26 -10.27
N ALA A 25 6.10 5.93 -9.47
CA ALA A 25 6.32 6.03 -8.03
C ALA A 25 6.10 4.69 -7.31
N ILE A 26 5.08 3.92 -7.69
CA ILE A 26 4.71 2.66 -7.02
C ILE A 26 5.70 1.54 -7.34
N ASN A 27 6.31 1.55 -8.53
CA ASN A 27 7.36 0.60 -8.90
C ASN A 27 8.60 0.71 -7.98
N ALA A 28 8.80 1.85 -7.32
CA ALA A 28 9.86 2.06 -6.34
C ALA A 28 9.42 1.85 -4.88
N SER A 29 8.20 1.36 -4.63
CA SER A 29 7.63 1.25 -3.27
C SER A 29 8.14 0.08 -2.44
N GLY A 30 8.74 -0.95 -3.07
CA GLY A 30 9.09 -2.19 -2.39
C GLY A 30 7.89 -2.98 -1.84
N PHE A 31 6.68 -2.72 -2.36
CA PHE A 31 5.46 -3.42 -1.94
C PHE A 31 5.49 -4.90 -2.31
N ASP A 32 5.17 -5.75 -1.34
CA ASP A 32 5.02 -7.20 -1.51
C ASP A 32 3.53 -7.54 -1.47
N GLU A 33 2.97 -7.77 -2.66
CA GLU A 33 1.54 -8.09 -2.83
C GLU A 33 1.17 -9.45 -2.21
N GLU A 34 2.05 -10.45 -2.31
CA GLU A 34 1.81 -11.77 -1.74
C GLU A 34 1.70 -11.68 -0.22
N MET A 35 2.63 -10.97 0.43
CA MET A 35 2.59 -10.76 1.86
C MET A 35 1.39 -9.92 2.30
N PHE A 36 0.96 -8.95 1.49
CA PHE A 36 -0.26 -8.18 1.73
C PHE A 36 -1.51 -9.08 1.75
N LEU A 37 -1.63 -10.01 0.80
CA LEU A 37 -2.74 -10.95 0.77
C LEU A 37 -2.66 -11.98 1.90
N ARG A 38 -1.47 -12.55 2.16
CA ARG A 38 -1.25 -13.55 3.21
C ARG A 38 -1.63 -13.04 4.60
N ARG A 39 -1.42 -11.75 4.88
CA ARG A 39 -1.77 -11.13 6.17
C ARG A 39 -3.22 -10.64 6.26
N GLY A 40 -4.09 -10.99 5.30
CA GLY A 40 -5.49 -10.55 5.28
C GLY A 40 -5.66 -9.09 4.91
N GLY A 41 -4.73 -8.50 4.14
CA GLY A 41 -4.81 -7.09 3.72
C GLY A 41 -6.02 -6.76 2.85
N LYS A 42 -6.63 -7.78 2.22
CA LYS A 42 -7.91 -7.67 1.51
C LYS A 42 -9.01 -8.35 2.33
N TYR A 43 -9.97 -7.57 2.79
CA TYR A 43 -11.11 -8.01 3.59
C TYR A 43 -12.31 -7.06 3.37
N THR A 44 -13.50 -7.44 3.86
CA THR A 44 -14.66 -6.54 3.87
C THR A 44 -14.36 -5.35 4.76
N TRP A 45 -13.99 -4.22 4.15
CA TRP A 45 -13.58 -3.00 4.85
C TRP A 45 -14.61 -1.87 4.75
N SER A 46 -15.63 -2.05 3.91
CA SER A 46 -16.63 -1.03 3.62
C SER A 46 -17.72 -1.17 4.65
N LYS A 47 -18.01 -0.10 5.39
CA LYS A 47 -19.09 -0.11 6.41
C LYS A 47 -20.44 -0.53 5.84
N ALA A 48 -20.72 -0.19 4.59
CA ALA A 48 -21.95 -0.55 3.89
C ALA A 48 -22.13 -2.08 3.74
N ASP A 49 -21.04 -2.85 3.79
CA ASP A 49 -21.01 -4.30 3.59
C ASP A 49 -20.82 -5.06 4.92
N MET A 50 -20.83 -4.37 6.05
CA MET A 50 -20.63 -4.95 7.39
C MET A 50 -21.98 -5.17 8.10
N ASN A 51 -22.05 -6.20 8.96
CA ASN A 51 -23.12 -6.29 9.95
C ASN A 51 -22.80 -5.38 11.14
N LEU A 52 -23.61 -4.36 11.35
CA LEU A 52 -23.40 -3.34 12.38
C LEU A 52 -24.36 -3.49 13.58
N GLU A 53 -25.26 -4.48 13.52
CA GLU A 53 -26.11 -4.89 14.65
C GLU A 53 -25.28 -5.73 15.63
N TRP A 54 -25.59 -5.64 16.93
CA TRP A 54 -24.82 -6.25 18.03
C TRP A 54 -25.57 -7.38 18.73
#